data_AF-A0A9X2TEQ6-F1
#
_entry.id   AF-A0A9X2TEQ6-F1
#
_cell.length_a   1.000
_cell.length_b   1.000
_cell.length_c   1.000
_cell.angle_alpha   90.00
_cell.angle_beta   90.00
_cell.angle_gamma   90.00
#
_symmetry.space_group_name_H-M   'P 1'
#
loop_
_entity.id
_entity.type
_entity.pdbx_description
1 polymer ?
#
loop_
_entity_poly.entity_id
_entity_poly.type
_entity_poly.pdbx_seq_one_letter_code
_entity_poly.pdbx_strand_id
1 'polypeptide(L)'
;MASIPGKLLQEVNQRYPDAWEFYEWVVDGKGTDEIGEWPSWCYAPMAAAHGVVLNKNPRQDGGIEESVRNWTSGAERDREIATVAAVAAWRPEKVILDLTAYPFERVRRTEIPDTITPEWIGLPVWCPFFKLGEDPAYGAFVHLEYVGHPEFRALIVDEDLNSWVAMLDLTDGRVEEGTRNALESLQRTGDRREEMRRALGIKYGMTDTLARHSEPMLLLTIHVCGEEWRPRKPDGGTRTARPANSEERYEIDWFGERQS
;
A
#
# COMPACT_ATOMS: atom_id res chain seq x y z
N MET A 1 17.86 -6.40 15.80
CA MET A 1 17.50 -6.96 14.48
C MET A 1 16.75 -5.90 13.68
N ALA A 2 16.87 -5.89 12.35
CA ALA A 2 16.09 -5.00 11.51
C ALA A 2 14.58 -5.32 11.62
N SER A 3 13.73 -4.29 11.58
CA SER A 3 12.28 -4.44 11.49
C SER A 3 11.89 -5.14 10.17
N ILE A 4 10.67 -5.68 10.07
CA ILE A 4 10.15 -6.23 8.81
C ILE A 4 10.24 -5.22 7.66
N PRO A 5 9.80 -3.95 7.83
CA PRO A 5 10.00 -2.94 6.79
C PRO A 5 11.46 -2.70 6.41
N GLY A 6 12.35 -2.70 7.41
CA GLY A 6 13.78 -2.58 7.18
C GLY A 6 14.36 -3.76 6.40
N LYS A 7 13.91 -4.99 6.67
CA LYS A 7 14.31 -6.19 5.92
C LYS A 7 13.83 -6.14 4.47
N LEU A 8 12.55 -5.79 4.22
CA LEU A 8 12.04 -5.63 2.86
C LEU A 8 12.75 -4.51 2.08
N LEU A 9 13.07 -3.39 2.75
CA LEU A 9 13.89 -2.35 2.13
C LEU A 9 15.27 -2.88 1.73
N GLN A 10 15.90 -3.73 2.55
CA GLN A 10 17.17 -4.37 2.19
C GLN A 10 17.04 -5.32 1.00
N GLU A 11 15.97 -6.12 0.93
CA GLU A 11 15.71 -7.01 -0.21
C GLU A 11 15.51 -6.21 -1.51
N VAL A 12 14.74 -5.12 -1.45
CA VAL A 12 14.55 -4.24 -2.62
C VAL A 12 15.87 -3.58 -3.03
N ASN A 13 16.68 -3.08 -2.09
CA ASN A 13 18.00 -2.49 -2.39
C ASN A 13 18.94 -3.49 -3.09
N GLN A 14 18.93 -4.75 -2.65
CA GLN A 14 19.80 -5.78 -3.22
C GLN A 14 19.34 -6.20 -4.61
N ARG A 15 18.02 -6.27 -4.82
CA ARG A 15 17.43 -6.75 -6.08
C ARG A 15 17.35 -5.66 -7.15
N TYR A 16 17.10 -4.42 -6.74
CA TYR A 16 16.87 -3.27 -7.60
C TYR A 16 17.70 -2.07 -7.13
N PRO A 17 19.04 -2.08 -7.33
CA PRO A 17 19.95 -1.07 -6.78
C PRO A 17 19.64 0.36 -7.24
N ASP A 18 19.12 0.52 -8.46
CA ASP A 18 18.82 1.82 -9.06
C ASP A 18 17.37 2.28 -8.84
N ALA A 19 16.59 1.53 -8.05
CA ALA A 19 15.17 1.80 -7.83
C ALA A 19 14.92 3.22 -7.30
N TRP A 20 15.76 3.69 -6.37
CA TRP A 20 15.51 4.96 -5.69
C TRP A 20 15.86 6.16 -6.53
N GLU A 21 16.93 6.10 -7.34
CA GLU A 21 17.23 7.15 -8.31
C GLU A 21 16.08 7.28 -9.32
N PHE A 22 15.53 6.14 -9.77
CA PHE A 22 14.37 6.15 -10.65
C PHE A 22 13.13 6.76 -9.98
N TYR A 23 12.83 6.38 -8.73
CA TYR A 23 11.70 6.95 -7.98
C TYR A 23 11.86 8.45 -7.71
N GLU A 24 13.07 8.90 -7.38
CA GLU A 24 13.37 10.32 -7.19
C GLU A 24 13.13 11.09 -8.49
N TRP A 25 13.58 10.57 -9.63
CA TRP A 25 13.28 11.15 -10.95
C TRP A 25 11.77 11.21 -11.25
N VAL A 26 11.01 10.14 -10.96
CA VAL A 26 9.55 10.14 -11.15
C VAL A 26 8.88 11.18 -10.26
N VAL A 27 9.22 11.22 -8.96
CA VAL A 27 8.58 12.15 -8.01
C VAL A 27 8.94 13.60 -8.31
N ASP A 28 10.20 13.88 -8.65
CA ASP A 28 10.65 15.24 -9.00
C ASP A 28 10.06 15.71 -10.35
N GLY A 29 9.79 14.77 -11.26
CA GLY A 29 9.16 15.05 -12.56
C GLY A 29 7.64 15.15 -12.51
N LYS A 30 6.99 14.99 -11.36
CA LYS A 30 5.53 15.10 -11.20
C LYS A 30 4.99 16.41 -11.80
N GLY A 31 3.95 16.30 -12.63
CA GLY A 31 3.30 17.41 -13.32
C GLY A 31 3.94 17.81 -14.64
N THR A 32 5.02 17.13 -15.06
CA THR A 32 5.59 17.30 -16.42
C THR A 32 4.90 16.40 -17.43
N ASP A 33 4.98 16.75 -18.71
CA ASP A 33 4.41 15.94 -19.81
C ASP A 33 4.98 14.52 -19.87
N GLU A 34 6.24 14.31 -19.44
CA GLU A 34 6.91 13.00 -19.49
C GLU A 34 6.40 12.04 -18.40
N ILE A 35 5.99 12.58 -17.25
CA ILE A 35 5.66 11.81 -16.04
C ILE A 35 4.16 11.81 -15.74
N GLY A 36 3.46 12.88 -16.09
CA GLY A 36 2.06 13.09 -15.74
C GLY A 36 1.87 13.64 -14.32
N GLU A 37 0.60 13.80 -13.94
CA GLU A 37 0.19 14.35 -12.64
C GLU A 37 -0.64 13.35 -11.85
N TRP A 38 -0.53 13.39 -10.52
CA TRP A 38 -1.36 12.62 -9.59
C TRP A 38 -1.64 13.42 -8.32
N PRO A 39 -2.65 13.05 -7.52
CA PRO A 39 -2.95 13.74 -6.27
C PRO A 39 -1.81 13.68 -5.23
N SER A 40 -1.75 14.64 -4.31
CA SER A 40 -0.67 14.73 -3.31
C SER A 40 -0.71 13.65 -2.23
N TRP A 41 -1.86 13.00 -2.03
CA TRP A 41 -2.01 11.87 -1.11
C TRP A 41 -1.34 10.59 -1.62
N CYS A 42 -1.09 10.47 -2.92
CA CYS A 42 -0.31 9.38 -3.53
C CYS A 42 1.16 9.81 -3.60
N TYR A 43 2.08 8.97 -3.13
CA TYR A 43 3.52 9.23 -3.21
C TYR A 43 3.98 9.26 -4.67
N ALA A 44 3.83 8.13 -5.35
CA ALA A 44 4.06 7.96 -6.78
C ALA A 44 3.16 6.82 -7.28
N PRO A 45 2.65 6.89 -8.52
CA PRO A 45 1.81 5.85 -9.08
C PRO A 45 2.51 4.48 -9.10
N MET A 46 1.76 3.39 -8.94
CA MET A 46 2.31 2.01 -8.99
C MET A 46 3.06 1.73 -10.30
N ALA A 47 2.76 2.47 -11.37
CA ALA A 47 3.47 2.40 -12.63
C ALA A 47 4.98 2.74 -12.52
N ALA A 48 5.39 3.50 -11.49
CA ALA A 48 6.81 3.65 -11.14
C ALA A 48 7.45 2.33 -10.69
N ALA A 49 6.76 1.55 -9.85
CA ALA A 49 7.25 0.21 -9.44
C ALA A 49 7.33 -0.74 -10.63
N HIS A 50 6.41 -0.63 -11.60
CA HIS A 50 6.52 -1.37 -12.86
C HIS A 50 7.81 -1.03 -13.61
N GLY A 51 8.16 0.26 -13.72
CA GLY A 51 9.42 0.70 -14.34
C GLY A 51 10.65 0.05 -13.70
N VAL A 52 10.68 0.03 -12.36
CA VAL A 52 11.76 -0.62 -11.58
C VAL A 52 11.81 -2.12 -11.83
N VAL A 53 10.72 -2.84 -11.58
CA VAL A 53 10.71 -4.32 -11.60
C VAL A 53 10.91 -4.88 -13.01
N LEU A 54 10.36 -4.20 -14.02
CA LEU A 54 10.46 -4.65 -15.41
C LEU A 54 11.75 -4.19 -16.08
N ASN A 55 12.59 -3.40 -15.39
CA ASN A 55 13.77 -2.73 -15.97
C ASN A 55 13.41 -1.98 -17.27
N LYS A 56 12.20 -1.43 -17.31
CA LYS A 56 11.73 -0.64 -18.44
C LYS A 56 12.11 0.79 -18.17
N ASN A 57 13.03 1.31 -18.97
CA ASN A 57 13.32 2.74 -18.97
C ASN A 57 12.19 3.44 -19.75
N PRO A 58 11.33 4.24 -19.12
CA PRO A 58 10.23 4.92 -19.81
C PRO A 58 10.72 5.79 -20.98
N ARG A 59 11.99 6.24 -20.93
CA ARG A 59 12.65 6.99 -22.01
C ARG A 59 12.83 6.19 -23.30
N GLN A 60 12.79 4.86 -23.23
CA GLN A 60 12.99 3.96 -24.38
C GLN A 60 11.69 3.28 -24.82
N ASP A 61 10.70 3.15 -23.93
CA ASP A 61 9.49 2.33 -24.14
C ASP A 61 8.19 3.15 -24.28
N GLY A 62 8.26 4.41 -24.74
CA GLY A 62 7.07 5.22 -25.02
C GLY A 62 6.36 5.78 -23.78
N GLY A 63 7.07 5.84 -22.64
CA GLY A 63 6.54 6.35 -21.37
C GLY A 63 5.96 5.28 -20.45
N ILE A 64 5.52 5.71 -19.26
CA ILE A 64 5.07 4.85 -18.17
C ILE A 64 3.75 4.15 -18.50
N GLU A 65 2.80 4.83 -19.16
CA GLU A 65 1.48 4.30 -19.50
C GLU A 65 1.53 3.18 -20.56
N GLU A 66 2.32 3.36 -21.62
CA GLU A 66 2.44 2.38 -22.70
C GLU A 66 3.14 1.09 -22.24
N SER A 67 4.08 1.24 -21.30
CA SER A 67 4.78 0.13 -20.65
C SER A 67 3.86 -0.81 -19.86
N VAL A 68 2.76 -0.28 -19.31
CA VAL A 68 1.76 -1.00 -18.49
C VAL A 68 0.69 -1.71 -19.34
N ARG A 69 0.29 -1.15 -20.49
CA ARG A 69 -0.83 -1.67 -21.31
C ARG A 69 -0.59 -3.03 -21.99
N ASN A 70 0.66 -3.44 -22.20
CA ASN A 70 1.02 -4.62 -23.00
C ASN A 70 1.45 -5.85 -22.18
N TRP A 71 0.95 -6.02 -20.95
CA TRP A 71 1.56 -6.94 -19.99
C TRP A 71 0.74 -8.18 -19.61
N THR A 72 1.45 -9.30 -19.43
CA THR A 72 0.96 -10.55 -18.81
C THR A 72 1.83 -10.85 -17.58
N SER A 73 1.32 -10.65 -16.36
CA SER A 73 2.03 -11.02 -15.13
C SER A 73 1.96 -12.51 -14.80
N GLY A 74 3.02 -12.99 -14.14
CA GLY A 74 2.89 -14.06 -13.14
C GLY A 74 2.75 -13.47 -11.73
N ALA A 75 2.13 -14.22 -10.81
CA ALA A 75 1.83 -13.77 -9.44
C ALA A 75 3.05 -13.27 -8.65
N GLU A 76 4.24 -13.84 -8.89
CA GLU A 76 5.48 -13.40 -8.24
C GLU A 76 5.88 -11.98 -8.63
N ARG A 77 5.72 -11.60 -9.91
CA ARG A 77 6.03 -10.24 -10.37
C ARG A 77 5.03 -9.21 -9.82
N ASP A 78 3.75 -9.56 -9.76
CA ASP A 78 2.74 -8.70 -9.14
C ASP A 78 3.11 -8.38 -7.68
N ARG A 79 3.57 -9.41 -6.94
CA ARG A 79 4.02 -9.27 -5.56
C ARG A 79 5.26 -8.37 -5.45
N GLU A 80 6.22 -8.51 -6.35
CA GLU A 80 7.42 -7.67 -6.37
C GLU A 80 7.09 -6.21 -6.66
N ILE A 81 6.21 -5.94 -7.64
CA ILE A 81 5.74 -4.59 -7.97
C ILE A 81 5.06 -3.96 -6.75
N ALA A 82 4.13 -4.69 -6.11
CA ALA A 82 3.45 -4.20 -4.92
C ALA A 82 4.43 -3.94 -3.76
N THR A 83 5.44 -4.80 -3.60
CA THR A 83 6.49 -4.65 -2.59
C THR A 83 7.33 -3.41 -2.83
N VAL A 84 7.80 -3.20 -4.06
CA VAL A 84 8.57 -2.00 -4.43
C VAL A 84 7.74 -0.73 -4.23
N ALA A 85 6.47 -0.72 -4.66
CA ALA A 85 5.58 0.44 -4.49
C ALA A 85 5.40 0.82 -3.01
N ALA A 86 5.07 -0.16 -2.16
CA ALA A 86 4.85 0.06 -0.74
C ALA A 86 6.13 0.53 -0.02
N VAL A 87 7.27 -0.12 -0.29
CA VAL A 87 8.56 0.25 0.30
C VAL A 87 9.01 1.63 -0.17
N ALA A 88 8.79 1.98 -1.44
CA ALA A 88 9.10 3.30 -1.97
C ALA A 88 8.30 4.40 -1.27
N ALA A 89 7.01 4.18 -1.01
CA ALA A 89 6.15 5.14 -0.31
C ALA A 89 6.45 5.22 1.20
N TRP A 90 6.95 4.15 1.81
CA TRP A 90 7.30 4.11 3.24
C TRP A 90 8.68 4.72 3.53
N ARG A 91 9.68 4.47 2.67
CA ARG A 91 11.08 4.87 2.86
C ARG A 91 11.30 6.38 3.17
N PRO A 92 10.54 7.34 2.62
CA PRO A 92 10.65 8.76 2.94
C PRO A 92 10.46 9.05 4.43
N GLU A 93 9.48 8.42 5.07
CA GLU A 93 9.05 8.80 6.44
C GLU A 93 9.32 7.69 7.47
N LYS A 94 9.45 6.43 7.03
CA LYS A 94 9.75 5.23 7.84
C LYS A 94 8.93 5.10 9.13
N VAL A 95 7.68 5.54 9.08
CA VAL A 95 6.78 5.53 10.22
C VAL A 95 6.28 4.11 10.47
N ILE A 96 6.41 3.67 11.73
CA ILE A 96 5.81 2.43 12.23
C ILE A 96 4.80 2.80 13.31
N LEU A 97 3.53 2.41 13.10
CA LEU A 97 2.47 2.48 14.09
C LEU A 97 2.39 1.12 14.80
N ASP A 98 2.72 1.08 16.08
CA ASP A 98 2.63 -0.15 16.87
C ASP A 98 1.19 -0.37 17.35
N LEU A 99 0.51 -1.33 16.70
CA LEU A 99 -0.87 -1.73 16.99
C LEU A 99 -0.93 -3.09 17.68
N THR A 100 0.18 -3.63 18.19
CA THR A 100 0.21 -4.97 18.81
C THR A 100 -0.66 -5.07 20.06
N ALA A 101 -0.81 -3.98 20.80
CA ALA A 101 -1.70 -3.88 21.97
C ALA A 101 -3.08 -3.25 21.63
N TYR A 102 -3.39 -3.08 20.34
CA TYR A 102 -4.57 -2.35 19.91
C TYR A 102 -5.88 -3.12 20.19
N PRO A 103 -6.90 -2.50 20.82
CA PRO A 103 -8.17 -3.16 21.08
C PRO A 103 -9.04 -3.24 19.80
N PHE A 104 -8.76 -4.22 18.93
CA PHE A 104 -9.44 -4.40 17.63
C PHE A 104 -10.97 -4.46 17.67
N GLU A 105 -11.57 -4.79 18.82
CA GLU A 105 -13.03 -4.73 19.01
C GLU A 105 -13.61 -3.31 18.82
N ARG A 106 -12.79 -2.25 18.92
CA ARG A 106 -13.18 -0.87 18.59
C ARG A 106 -13.38 -0.65 17.10
N VAL A 107 -12.58 -1.31 16.25
CA VAL A 107 -12.68 -1.20 14.78
C VAL A 107 -14.05 -1.65 14.30
N ARG A 108 -14.60 -2.72 14.90
CA ARG A 108 -15.92 -3.28 14.53
C ARG A 108 -17.10 -2.34 14.77
N ARG A 109 -16.91 -1.28 15.54
CA ARG A 109 -17.93 -0.27 15.84
C ARG A 109 -17.75 1.01 15.03
N THR A 110 -16.76 1.05 14.16
CA THR A 110 -16.50 2.21 13.30
C THR A 110 -17.63 2.33 12.30
N GLU A 111 -18.37 3.44 12.36
CA GLU A 111 -19.32 3.78 11.32
C GLU A 111 -18.54 4.13 10.05
N ILE A 112 -18.82 3.40 8.97
CA ILE A 112 -18.28 3.69 7.66
C ILE A 112 -19.25 4.66 6.97
N PRO A 113 -18.79 5.84 6.50
CA PRO A 113 -19.60 6.67 5.64
C PRO A 113 -19.95 5.91 4.36
N ASP A 114 -21.12 6.22 3.81
CA ASP A 114 -21.55 5.70 2.51
C ASP A 114 -20.57 6.05 1.36
N THR A 115 -19.67 7.00 1.58
CA THR A 115 -18.66 7.44 0.60
C THR A 115 -17.33 7.73 1.30
N ILE A 116 -16.30 6.98 0.96
CA ILE A 116 -14.91 7.13 1.40
C ILE A 116 -14.12 7.78 0.27
N THR A 117 -13.53 8.94 0.57
CA THR A 117 -12.54 9.57 -0.31
C THR A 117 -11.13 9.38 0.25
N PRO A 118 -10.07 9.48 -0.58
CA PRO A 118 -8.68 9.47 -0.12
C PRO A 118 -8.39 10.44 1.03
N GLU A 119 -8.98 11.64 0.99
CA GLU A 119 -8.82 12.67 2.01
C GLU A 119 -9.46 12.27 3.34
N TRP A 120 -10.54 11.49 3.30
CA TRP A 120 -11.23 11.02 4.51
C TRP A 120 -10.45 9.94 5.27
N ILE A 121 -9.65 9.13 4.56
CA ILE A 121 -8.82 8.08 5.15
C ILE A 121 -7.72 8.67 6.06
N GLY A 122 -7.30 9.91 5.80
CA GLY A 122 -6.52 10.69 6.77
C GLY A 122 -5.09 10.19 7.02
N LEU A 123 -4.49 9.45 6.08
CA LEU A 123 -3.14 8.93 6.28
C LEU A 123 -2.14 10.05 6.62
N PRO A 124 -1.33 9.90 7.68
CA PRO A 124 -0.32 10.90 8.08
C PRO A 124 0.75 11.20 7.06
N VAL A 125 1.29 10.10 6.58
CA VAL A 125 2.48 9.89 5.81
C VAL A 125 1.99 9.07 4.62
N TRP A 126 2.74 9.09 3.52
CA TRP A 126 2.26 8.39 2.33
C TRP A 126 2.04 6.90 2.55
N CYS A 127 2.87 6.28 3.40
CA CYS A 127 2.71 4.89 3.77
C CYS A 127 3.20 4.62 5.20
N PRO A 128 2.34 4.57 6.22
CA PRO A 128 2.71 4.01 7.51
C PRO A 128 2.80 2.48 7.43
N PHE A 129 3.69 1.89 8.23
CA PHE A 129 3.67 0.46 8.50
C PHE A 129 2.89 0.19 9.80
N PHE A 130 1.80 -0.55 9.72
CA PHE A 130 1.04 -1.01 10.88
C PHE A 130 1.64 -2.31 11.39
N LYS A 131 2.13 -2.33 12.63
CA LYS A 131 2.61 -3.56 13.28
C LYS A 131 1.45 -4.17 14.07
N LEU A 132 0.95 -5.33 13.66
CA LEU A 132 -0.34 -5.87 14.11
C LEU A 132 -0.25 -6.98 15.18
N GLY A 133 0.91 -7.63 15.33
CA GLY A 133 1.09 -8.76 16.25
C GLY A 133 2.01 -9.82 15.65
N GLU A 134 2.05 -11.02 16.24
CA GLU A 134 2.93 -12.11 15.81
C GLU A 134 2.20 -13.25 15.04
N ASP A 135 0.86 -13.24 14.94
CA ASP A 135 0.11 -14.32 14.24
C ASP A 135 -1.29 -13.86 13.76
N PRO A 136 -1.73 -14.07 12.49
CA PRO A 136 -0.99 -14.63 11.34
C PRO A 136 -0.38 -13.58 10.40
N ALA A 137 -0.43 -12.30 10.76
CA ALA A 137 0.17 -11.20 9.98
C ALA A 137 0.97 -10.29 10.91
N TYR A 138 2.24 -10.09 10.59
CA TYR A 138 3.12 -9.25 11.42
C TYR A 138 2.83 -7.76 11.25
N GLY A 139 2.46 -7.37 10.03
CA GLY A 139 2.05 -6.01 9.77
C GLY A 139 1.66 -5.74 8.33
N ALA A 140 1.37 -4.48 8.04
CA ALA A 140 0.99 -4.05 6.72
C ALA A 140 1.54 -2.66 6.39
N PHE A 141 2.04 -2.50 5.18
CA PHE A 141 2.26 -1.19 4.58
C PHE A 141 0.93 -0.69 4.02
N VAL A 142 0.39 0.36 4.61
CA VAL A 142 -0.90 0.92 4.19
C VAL A 142 -0.64 2.19 3.38
N HIS A 143 -1.19 2.29 2.18
CA HIS A 143 -1.02 3.49 1.35
C HIS A 143 -2.20 3.73 0.40
N LEU A 144 -2.23 4.93 -0.16
CA LEU A 144 -3.17 5.32 -1.21
C LEU A 144 -2.44 5.39 -2.54
N GLU A 145 -3.14 4.95 -3.59
CA GLU A 145 -2.60 4.77 -4.94
C GLU A 145 -3.49 5.46 -5.98
N TYR A 146 -2.87 6.00 -7.03
CA TYR A 146 -3.58 6.64 -8.13
C TYR A 146 -3.22 5.97 -9.46
N VAL A 147 -4.16 5.18 -9.99
CA VAL A 147 -4.04 4.47 -11.27
C VAL A 147 -4.93 5.08 -12.35
N GLY A 148 -5.15 6.39 -12.27
CA GLY A 148 -6.22 7.11 -12.99
C GLY A 148 -7.50 7.27 -12.17
N HIS A 149 -7.62 6.46 -11.12
CA HIS A 149 -8.63 6.56 -10.07
C HIS A 149 -8.00 6.20 -8.71
N PRO A 150 -8.62 6.61 -7.57
CA PRO A 150 -8.07 6.35 -6.26
C PRO A 150 -8.26 4.90 -5.82
N GLU A 151 -7.23 4.33 -5.22
CA GLU A 151 -7.26 3.01 -4.60
C GLU A 151 -6.64 3.04 -3.21
N PHE A 152 -7.24 2.28 -2.29
CA PHE A 152 -6.61 1.89 -1.03
C PHE A 152 -5.82 0.60 -1.24
N ARG A 153 -4.59 0.54 -0.72
CA ARG A 153 -3.74 -0.64 -0.78
C ARG A 153 -3.09 -0.93 0.56
N ALA A 154 -3.03 -2.22 0.90
CA ALA A 154 -2.26 -2.72 2.03
C ALA A 154 -1.40 -3.91 1.57
N LEU A 155 -0.08 -3.76 1.62
CA LEU A 155 0.85 -4.89 1.47
C LEU A 155 1.02 -5.52 2.85
N ILE A 156 0.36 -6.65 3.07
CA ILE A 156 0.41 -7.40 4.31
C ILE A 156 1.62 -8.34 4.25
N VAL A 157 2.36 -8.43 5.35
CA VAL A 157 3.64 -9.12 5.43
C VAL A 157 3.71 -9.94 6.73
N ASP A 158 4.22 -11.17 6.63
CA ASP A 158 4.53 -12.04 7.78
C ASP A 158 6.01 -11.94 8.23
N GLU A 159 6.42 -12.75 9.21
CA GLU A 159 7.81 -12.77 9.72
C GLU A 159 8.84 -13.23 8.71
N ASP A 160 8.41 -14.13 7.83
CA ASP A 160 9.20 -14.76 6.79
C ASP A 160 9.26 -13.91 5.52
N LEU A 161 8.69 -12.70 5.56
CA LEU A 161 8.62 -11.75 4.45
C LEU A 161 7.77 -12.23 3.27
N ASN A 162 6.89 -13.22 3.48
CA ASN A 162 5.83 -13.49 2.53
C ASN A 162 4.88 -12.31 2.53
N SER A 163 4.40 -11.94 1.35
CA SER A 163 3.56 -10.77 1.19
C SER A 163 2.37 -11.01 0.26
N TRP A 164 1.26 -10.37 0.59
CA TRP A 164 0.06 -10.34 -0.23
C TRP A 164 -0.59 -8.96 -0.16
N VAL A 165 -1.39 -8.65 -1.18
CA VAL A 165 -2.01 -7.33 -1.31
C VAL A 165 -3.48 -7.43 -0.94
N ALA A 166 -3.93 -6.52 -0.08
CA ALA A 166 -5.32 -6.13 0.02
C ALA A 166 -5.51 -4.81 -0.73
N MET A 167 -6.56 -4.69 -1.53
CA MET A 167 -6.79 -3.54 -2.40
C MET A 167 -8.29 -3.25 -2.49
N LEU A 168 -8.63 -1.96 -2.51
CA LEU A 168 -9.99 -1.48 -2.68
C LEU A 168 -10.01 -0.29 -3.63
N ASP A 169 -10.84 -0.38 -4.68
CA ASP A 169 -11.14 0.75 -5.54
C ASP A 169 -12.05 1.75 -4.79
N LEU A 170 -11.67 3.03 -4.81
CA LEU A 170 -12.39 4.11 -4.13
C LEU A 170 -13.16 5.03 -5.10
N THR A 171 -13.26 4.70 -6.38
CA THR A 171 -13.85 5.57 -7.44
C THR A 171 -15.28 6.02 -7.12
N ASP A 172 -16.11 5.12 -6.60
CA ASP A 172 -17.50 5.43 -6.23
C ASP A 172 -17.67 5.73 -4.73
N GLY A 173 -16.57 5.70 -3.97
CA GLY A 173 -16.48 5.87 -2.53
C GLY A 173 -17.27 4.85 -1.69
N ARG A 174 -18.13 4.02 -2.27
CA ARG A 174 -18.88 3.00 -1.54
C ARG A 174 -17.98 1.80 -1.27
N VAL A 175 -17.71 1.49 0.00
CA VAL A 175 -16.95 0.28 0.38
C VAL A 175 -17.58 -0.99 -0.18
N GLU A 176 -18.90 -1.08 -0.18
CA GLU A 176 -19.64 -2.20 -0.75
C GLU A 176 -19.41 -2.34 -2.27
N GLU A 177 -19.31 -1.21 -2.99
CA GLU A 177 -19.02 -1.17 -4.42
C GLU A 177 -17.56 -1.49 -4.70
N GLY A 178 -16.62 -0.93 -3.91
CA GLY A 178 -15.20 -1.27 -4.01
C GLY A 178 -14.93 -2.74 -3.72
N THR A 179 -15.60 -3.32 -2.72
CA THR A 179 -15.49 -4.75 -2.39
C THR A 179 -16.13 -5.61 -3.48
N ARG A 180 -17.27 -5.18 -4.04
CA ARG A 180 -17.91 -5.86 -5.18
C ARG A 180 -17.07 -5.77 -6.45
N ASN A 181 -16.50 -4.61 -6.78
CA ASN A 181 -15.61 -4.40 -7.93
C ASN A 181 -14.32 -5.21 -7.79
N ALA A 182 -13.76 -5.29 -6.57
CA ALA A 182 -12.68 -6.21 -6.26
C ALA A 182 -13.12 -7.66 -6.52
N LEU A 183 -14.28 -8.09 -6.01
CA LEU A 183 -14.85 -9.42 -6.27
C LEU A 183 -15.17 -9.70 -7.75
N GLU A 184 -15.62 -8.72 -8.53
CA GLU A 184 -15.95 -8.85 -9.95
C GLU A 184 -14.70 -8.88 -10.84
N SER A 185 -13.68 -8.08 -10.51
CA SER A 185 -12.35 -8.16 -11.12
C SER A 185 -11.72 -9.53 -10.85
N LEU A 186 -11.97 -10.09 -9.66
CA LEU A 186 -11.59 -11.45 -9.29
C LEU A 186 -12.37 -12.53 -10.07
N GLN A 187 -13.65 -12.33 -10.40
CA GLN A 187 -14.44 -13.27 -11.21
C GLN A 187 -14.02 -13.26 -12.69
N ARG A 188 -13.82 -12.08 -13.29
CA ARG A 188 -13.33 -11.95 -14.68
C ARG A 188 -11.93 -12.53 -14.89
N THR A 189 -11.08 -12.42 -13.87
CA THR A 189 -9.73 -13.01 -13.87
C THR A 189 -9.74 -14.48 -13.39
N GLY A 190 -10.81 -14.90 -12.70
CA GLY A 190 -11.03 -16.23 -12.13
C GLY A 190 -11.19 -17.33 -13.17
N ASP A 191 -11.98 -17.08 -14.23
CA ASP A 191 -12.18 -18.05 -15.32
C ASP A 191 -10.86 -18.45 -16.00
N ARG A 192 -9.92 -17.52 -16.19
CA ARG A 192 -8.58 -17.81 -16.73
C ARG A 192 -7.63 -18.46 -15.72
N ARG A 193 -7.84 -18.24 -14.41
CA ARG A 193 -6.98 -18.75 -13.33
C ARG A 193 -7.38 -20.14 -12.88
N GLU A 194 -8.64 -20.54 -13.06
CA GLU A 194 -9.13 -21.87 -12.66
C GLU A 194 -8.64 -22.98 -13.59
N GLU A 195 -8.52 -22.71 -14.90
CA GLU A 195 -7.81 -23.58 -15.86
C GLU A 195 -6.33 -23.74 -15.48
N MET A 196 -5.65 -22.64 -15.11
CA MET A 196 -4.23 -22.66 -14.71
C MET A 196 -4.00 -23.36 -13.36
N ARG A 197 -4.91 -23.19 -12.39
CA ARG A 197 -4.87 -23.85 -11.07
C ARG A 197 -5.01 -25.37 -11.19
N ARG A 198 -5.89 -25.86 -12.07
CA ARG A 198 -6.02 -27.31 -12.34
C ARG A 198 -4.76 -27.90 -12.97
N ALA A 199 -4.08 -27.13 -13.83
CA ALA A 199 -2.84 -27.58 -14.46
C ALA A 199 -1.63 -27.63 -13.51
N LEU A 200 -1.61 -26.82 -12.43
CA LEU A 200 -0.44 -26.63 -11.56
C LEU A 200 -0.59 -27.15 -10.11
N GLY A 201 -1.77 -27.61 -9.68
CA GLY A 201 -1.95 -28.27 -8.38
C GLY A 201 -1.75 -27.37 -7.14
N ILE A 202 -1.94 -26.05 -7.26
CA ILE A 202 -1.72 -25.07 -6.18
C ILE A 202 -2.97 -24.95 -5.28
N LYS A 203 -2.81 -25.09 -3.95
CA LYS A 203 -3.91 -25.41 -3.02
C LYS A 203 -4.62 -24.22 -2.33
N TYR A 204 -4.12 -23.00 -2.41
CA TYR A 204 -4.82 -21.78 -1.97
C TYR A 204 -4.41 -20.63 -2.87
N GLY A 205 -5.31 -19.68 -3.11
CA GLY A 205 -5.05 -18.67 -4.12
C GLY A 205 -5.40 -17.26 -3.72
N MET A 206 -4.48 -16.36 -4.09
CA MET A 206 -4.42 -14.89 -3.99
C MET A 206 -5.75 -14.12 -4.03
N THR A 207 -6.80 -14.71 -4.62
CA THR A 207 -8.14 -14.14 -4.81
C THR A 207 -9.01 -14.14 -3.55
N ASP A 208 -8.88 -15.15 -2.69
CA ASP A 208 -9.66 -15.24 -1.43
C ASP A 208 -9.07 -14.30 -0.35
N THR A 209 -7.77 -14.04 -0.45
CA THR A 209 -7.00 -13.16 0.45
C THR A 209 -7.30 -11.67 0.20
N LEU A 210 -7.43 -11.25 -1.07
CA LEU A 210 -7.74 -9.86 -1.45
C LEU A 210 -9.04 -9.37 -0.81
N ALA A 211 -10.16 -10.07 -1.00
CA ALA A 211 -11.46 -9.62 -0.47
C ALA A 211 -11.58 -9.73 1.06
N ARG A 212 -10.95 -10.76 1.67
CA ARG A 212 -11.03 -10.99 3.12
C ARG A 212 -10.29 -9.95 3.96
N HIS A 213 -9.28 -9.29 3.40
CA HIS A 213 -8.45 -8.35 4.15
C HIS A 213 -8.64 -6.89 3.75
N SER A 214 -9.19 -6.58 2.57
CA SER A 214 -9.37 -5.18 2.12
C SER A 214 -10.23 -4.34 3.06
N GLU A 215 -11.44 -4.80 3.38
CA GLU A 215 -12.37 -4.06 4.24
C GLU A 215 -11.85 -3.95 5.69
N PRO A 216 -11.38 -5.03 6.36
CA PRO A 216 -10.81 -4.91 7.70
C PRO A 216 -9.60 -3.97 7.77
N MET A 217 -8.72 -3.99 6.75
CA MET A 217 -7.55 -3.10 6.72
C MET A 217 -7.95 -1.66 6.49
N LEU A 218 -8.92 -1.40 5.62
CA LEU A 218 -9.46 -0.05 5.41
C LEU A 218 -10.09 0.48 6.70
N LEU A 219 -10.94 -0.32 7.35
CA LEU A 219 -11.58 0.02 8.61
C LEU A 219 -10.58 0.33 9.72
N LEU A 220 -9.56 -0.52 9.86
CA LEU A 220 -8.47 -0.29 10.80
C LEU A 220 -7.75 1.02 10.49
N THR A 221 -7.48 1.28 9.21
CA THR A 221 -6.79 2.49 8.77
C THR A 221 -7.58 3.74 9.12
N ILE A 222 -8.88 3.74 8.81
CA ILE A 222 -9.77 4.87 9.09
C ILE A 222 -9.91 5.09 10.59
N HIS A 223 -10.00 4.02 11.37
CA HIS A 223 -10.09 4.15 12.82
C HIS A 223 -8.79 4.68 13.43
N VAL A 224 -7.65 4.11 13.03
CA VAL A 224 -6.33 4.44 13.59
C VAL A 224 -5.82 5.78 13.09
N CYS A 225 -6.07 6.16 11.84
CA CYS A 225 -5.59 7.41 11.23
C CYS A 225 -6.66 8.52 11.20
N GLY A 226 -7.90 8.21 11.58
CA GLY A 226 -9.00 9.17 11.76
C GLY A 226 -8.83 10.04 13.01
N GLU A 227 -9.92 10.60 13.54
CA GLU A 227 -9.91 11.64 14.59
C GLU A 227 -9.06 11.33 15.85
N GLU A 228 -8.77 10.06 16.13
CA GLU A 228 -7.91 9.63 17.26
C GLU A 228 -6.41 9.87 17.03
N TRP A 229 -5.97 10.11 15.78
CA TRP A 229 -4.56 10.27 15.46
C TRP A 229 -4.32 11.43 14.50
N ARG A 230 -3.97 12.58 15.09
CA ARG A 230 -3.20 13.62 14.40
C ARG A 230 -1.85 13.68 15.09
N PRO A 231 -0.76 13.11 14.54
CA PRO A 231 0.56 13.49 14.98
C PRO A 231 0.62 15.00 14.80
N ARG A 232 1.01 15.70 15.85
CA ARG A 232 1.63 17.00 15.61
C ARG A 232 2.83 16.70 14.72
N LYS A 233 2.73 17.06 13.44
CA LYS A 233 3.94 17.31 12.64
C LYS A 233 4.83 18.16 13.54
N PRO A 234 6.12 17.81 13.71
CA PRO A 234 7.10 18.83 13.95
C PRO A 234 6.90 19.84 12.80
N ASP A 235 6.24 20.95 13.14
CA ASP A 235 6.31 22.21 12.41
C ASP A 235 5.76 22.18 10.98
N GLY A 236 4.47 21.88 10.78
CA GLY A 236 3.71 22.35 9.60
C GLY A 236 4.30 22.06 8.21
N GLY A 237 5.25 21.14 8.10
CA GLY A 237 6.08 20.97 6.90
C GLY A 237 5.32 20.33 5.76
N THR A 238 5.57 20.78 4.54
CA THR A 238 5.31 20.04 3.31
C THR A 238 6.00 18.69 3.36
N ARG A 239 5.30 17.60 2.99
CA ARG A 239 5.90 16.26 2.90
C ARG A 239 7.11 16.33 1.96
N THR A 240 8.24 15.73 2.34
CA THR A 240 9.45 15.71 1.52
C THR A 240 9.70 14.30 1.01
N ALA A 241 10.00 14.14 -0.28
CA ALA A 241 10.30 12.85 -0.89
C ALA A 241 11.65 12.25 -0.43
N ARG A 242 12.46 12.99 0.32
CA ARG A 242 13.76 12.52 0.81
C ARG A 242 13.61 11.44 1.87
N PRO A 243 14.44 10.38 1.84
CA PRO A 243 14.43 9.32 2.84
C PRO A 243 14.76 9.81 4.25
N ALA A 244 13.98 9.38 5.23
CA ALA A 244 14.33 9.49 6.64
C ALA A 244 15.58 8.66 6.95
N ASN A 245 16.47 9.21 7.78
CA ASN A 245 17.71 8.54 8.18
C ASN A 245 17.48 7.37 9.15
N SER A 246 16.33 7.33 9.84
CA SER A 246 15.98 6.33 10.86
C SER A 246 14.49 6.01 10.84
N GLU A 247 14.11 4.86 11.40
CA GLU A 247 12.70 4.54 11.68
C GLU A 247 12.19 5.41 12.82
N GLU A 248 10.99 5.95 12.67
CA GLU A 248 10.25 6.59 13.75
C GLU A 248 9.13 5.66 14.22
N ARG A 249 9.16 5.28 15.49
CA ARG A 249 8.18 4.38 16.10
C ARG A 249 7.26 5.17 17.00
N TYR A 250 5.97 5.03 16.75
CA TYR A 250 4.94 5.64 17.55
C TYR A 250 4.18 4.54 18.28
N GLU A 251 4.41 4.43 19.59
CA GLU A 251 3.52 3.72 20.49
C GLU A 251 2.32 4.63 20.75
N ILE A 252 1.11 4.12 20.52
CA ILE A 252 -0.10 4.89 20.74
C ILE A 252 -0.65 4.50 22.12
N ASP A 253 -0.79 5.49 23.01
CA ASP A 253 -1.45 5.29 24.31
C ASP A 253 -2.97 5.25 24.12
N TRP A 254 -3.49 4.04 23.93
CA TRP A 254 -4.91 3.77 23.67
C TRP A 254 -5.81 3.90 24.91
N PHE A 255 -5.22 4.04 26.10
CA PHE A 255 -5.93 3.95 27.37
C PHE A 255 -6.05 5.29 28.10
N GLY A 256 -5.78 6.42 27.42
CA GLY A 256 -5.93 7.75 27.98
C GLY A 256 -7.24 7.90 28.75
N GLU A 257 -7.17 7.77 30.09
CA GLU A 257 -8.21 8.23 30.98
C GLU A 257 -8.42 9.70 30.64
N ARG A 258 -9.62 10.06 30.20
CA ARG A 258 -10.03 11.46 30.22
C ARG A 258 -9.91 11.88 31.68
N GLN A 259 -8.85 12.58 32.04
CA GLN A 259 -8.89 13.36 33.27
C GLN A 259 -10.02 14.37 33.06
N SER A 260 -11.03 14.19 33.91
CA SER A 260 -12.27 14.94 34.04
C SER A 260 -12.07 16.45 34.08
#